data_AF-A0A6P7U6D4-F1
#
_entry.id   AF-A0A6P7U6D4-F1
#
_cell.length_a   1.000
_cell.length_b   1.000
_cell.length_c   1.000
_cell.angle_alpha   90.00
_cell.angle_beta   90.00
_cell.angle_gamma   90.00
#
_symmetry.space_group_name_H-M   'P 1'
#
loop_
_entity.id
_entity.type
_entity.pdbx_description
1 polymer ?
#
loop_
_entity_poly.entity_id
_entity_poly.type
_entity_poly.pdbx_seq_one_letter_code
_entity_poly.pdbx_strand_id
1 'polypeptide(L)'
;IVSKWCIDHNLSFIGLPRYVGFGLHNYGGRKYRFLVMDRFGDDLQSKIMSCKIINSLSMRLTLWNTYTNMSIHADIKASNLLSSLYVLADFGLSYRYTANGVHTKYTPKPKKCHSGTIEFTSRDAHVGADPSRRGDFEILVFGLIRWLCGFLPWDAVTSDVSSVAKLKDEYHRNIIII
;
A
#
# COMPACT_ATOMS: atom_id res chain seq x y z
N ILE A 1 18.27 8.09 9.86
CA ILE A 1 17.80 8.34 8.48
C ILE A 1 16.38 8.91 8.48
N VAL A 2 15.37 8.16 8.97
CA VAL A 2 13.97 8.65 9.11
C VAL A 2 13.90 9.97 9.91
N SER A 3 14.51 10.02 11.09
CA SER A 3 14.47 11.22 11.94
C SER A 3 15.09 12.45 11.27
N LYS A 4 16.15 12.26 10.48
CA LYS A 4 16.79 13.36 9.73
C LYS A 4 15.84 13.89 8.65
N TRP A 5 15.23 13.00 7.86
CA TRP A 5 14.29 13.42 6.82
C TRP A 5 13.06 14.14 7.41
N CYS A 6 12.54 13.65 8.54
CA CYS A 6 11.47 14.33 9.27
C CYS A 6 11.86 15.76 9.65
N ILE A 7 13.06 15.97 10.22
CA ILE A 7 13.59 17.30 10.55
C ILE A 7 13.70 18.17 9.28
N ASP A 8 14.28 17.63 8.20
CA ASP A 8 14.49 18.36 6.95
C ASP A 8 13.16 18.80 6.28
N HIS A 9 12.04 18.15 6.60
CA HIS A 9 10.71 18.43 6.05
C HIS A 9 9.73 19.03 7.07
N ASN A 10 10.20 19.46 8.25
CA ASN A 10 9.37 20.00 9.33
C ASN A 10 8.23 19.05 9.77
N LEU A 11 8.52 17.75 9.80
CA LEU A 11 7.59 16.71 10.24
C LEU A 11 8.02 16.16 11.60
N SER A 12 7.06 15.96 12.50
CA SER A 12 7.31 15.26 13.77
C SER A 12 7.36 13.74 13.61
N PHE A 13 6.72 13.19 12.56
CA PHE A 13 6.55 11.75 12.36
C PHE A 13 6.08 11.42 10.92
N ILE A 14 6.44 10.23 10.40
CA ILE A 14 6.17 9.83 8.99
C ILE A 14 5.30 8.57 8.81
N GLY A 15 4.73 7.99 9.87
CA GLY A 15 3.84 6.83 9.70
C GLY A 15 4.54 5.51 9.39
N LEU A 16 5.83 5.39 9.69
CA LEU A 16 6.60 4.15 9.52
C LEU A 16 6.80 3.42 10.85
N PRO A 17 6.64 2.09 10.90
CA PRO A 17 6.92 1.33 12.10
C PRO A 17 8.42 1.33 12.37
N ARG A 18 8.79 1.53 13.64
CA ARG A 18 10.19 1.40 14.05
C ARG A 18 10.59 -0.06 13.99
N TYR A 19 11.62 -0.33 13.21
CA TYR A 19 12.29 -1.61 13.18
C TYR A 19 13.27 -1.72 14.36
N VAL A 20 13.16 -2.79 15.16
CA VAL A 20 14.02 -3.04 16.33
C VAL A 20 15.10 -4.08 16.03
N GLY A 21 14.73 -5.18 15.36
CA GLY A 21 15.66 -6.29 15.08
C GLY A 21 15.03 -7.41 14.24
N PHE A 22 15.84 -8.31 13.70
CA PHE A 22 15.37 -9.55 13.05
C PHE A 22 16.32 -10.69 13.41
N GLY A 23 15.89 -11.93 13.20
CA GLY A 23 16.77 -13.08 13.39
C GLY A 23 16.18 -14.40 12.93
N LEU A 24 16.90 -15.46 13.26
CA LEU A 24 16.50 -16.84 13.05
C LEU A 24 16.27 -17.53 14.39
N HIS A 25 15.24 -18.36 14.48
CA HIS A 25 14.94 -19.17 15.65
C HIS A 25 14.72 -20.63 15.23
N ASN A 26 15.34 -21.57 15.93
CA ASN A 26 15.15 -23.00 15.70
C ASN A 26 14.20 -23.56 16.75
N TYR A 27 13.09 -24.14 16.33
CA TYR A 27 12.12 -24.77 17.22
C TYR A 27 11.56 -26.05 16.59
N GLY A 28 11.58 -27.17 17.31
CA GLY A 28 11.09 -28.45 16.82
C GLY A 28 11.74 -28.92 15.51
N GLY A 29 13.05 -28.68 15.33
CA GLY A 29 13.78 -29.02 14.10
C GLY A 29 13.49 -28.11 12.89
N ARG A 30 12.65 -27.08 13.05
CA ARG A 30 12.31 -26.12 11.99
C ARG A 30 12.98 -24.78 12.24
N LYS A 31 13.42 -24.13 11.15
CA LYS A 31 13.98 -22.77 11.13
C LYS A 31 12.89 -21.75 10.88
N TYR A 32 12.77 -20.77 11.76
CA TYR A 32 11.84 -19.66 11.68
C TYR A 32 12.60 -18.35 11.51
N ARG A 33 12.05 -17.43 10.71
CA ARG A 33 12.48 -16.03 10.66
C ARG A 33 11.57 -15.22 11.57
N PHE A 34 12.14 -14.33 12.36
CA PHE A 34 11.37 -13.40 13.19
C PHE A 34 11.80 -11.95 12.95
N LEU A 35 10.88 -11.05 13.23
CA LEU A 35 11.01 -9.61 13.12
C LEU A 35 10.50 -8.99 14.42
N VAL A 36 11.25 -8.05 14.98
CA VAL A 36 10.90 -7.30 16.19
C VAL A 36 10.64 -5.85 15.77
N MET A 37 9.45 -5.35 16.12
CA MET A 37 9.00 -3.99 15.85
C MET A 37 8.15 -3.50 17.01
N ASP A 38 7.81 -2.21 17.01
CA ASP A 38 6.91 -1.63 18.00
C ASP A 38 5.54 -2.32 17.99
N ARG A 39 4.92 -2.43 19.16
CA ARG A 39 3.53 -2.88 19.29
C ARG A 39 2.60 -1.70 19.03
N PHE A 40 1.63 -1.91 18.15
CA PHE A 40 0.60 -0.93 17.84
C PHE A 40 -0.77 -1.39 18.36
N GLY A 41 -1.74 -0.45 18.37
CA GLY A 41 -3.14 -0.77 18.64
C GLY A 41 -3.86 -1.30 17.41
N ASP A 42 -5.19 -1.19 17.43
CA ASP A 42 -6.04 -1.70 16.34
C ASP A 42 -5.78 -1.01 15.01
N ASP A 43 -6.10 -1.71 13.92
CA ASP A 43 -6.12 -1.17 12.58
C ASP A 43 -7.35 -0.28 12.31
N LEU A 44 -7.40 0.36 11.14
CA LEU A 44 -8.48 1.25 10.74
C LEU A 44 -9.67 0.53 10.08
N GLN A 45 -9.59 -0.77 9.76
CA GLN A 45 -10.66 -1.50 9.06
C GLN A 45 -11.95 -1.53 9.88
N SER A 46 -11.83 -1.64 11.19
CA SER A 46 -12.97 -1.68 12.13
C SER A 46 -13.49 -0.29 12.52
N LYS A 47 -12.88 0.80 12.01
CA LYS A 47 -13.16 2.17 12.46
C LYS A 47 -13.91 2.96 11.40
N ILE A 48 -14.97 3.63 11.82
CA ILE A 48 -15.62 4.67 11.01
C ILE A 48 -14.68 5.88 10.97
N MET A 49 -14.21 6.24 9.77
CA MET A 49 -13.30 7.35 9.58
C MET A 49 -14.06 8.62 9.18
N SER A 50 -13.85 9.70 9.92
CA SER A 50 -14.34 11.03 9.51
C SER A 50 -13.53 11.58 8.35
N CYS A 51 -14.08 12.54 7.60
CA CYS A 51 -13.35 13.22 6.51
C CYS A 51 -12.04 13.86 7.00
N LYS A 52 -11.97 14.32 8.25
CA LYS A 52 -10.74 14.87 8.85
C LYS A 52 -9.65 13.80 8.99
N ILE A 53 -10.03 12.59 9.40
CA ILE A 53 -9.12 11.44 9.51
C ILE A 53 -8.65 11.05 8.11
N ILE A 54 -9.57 10.92 7.15
CA ILE A 54 -9.25 10.53 5.77
C ILE A 54 -8.29 11.53 5.12
N ASN A 55 -8.52 12.84 5.29
CA ASN A 55 -7.63 13.88 4.77
C ASN A 55 -6.24 13.84 5.43
N SER A 56 -6.19 13.63 6.75
CA SER A 56 -4.91 13.51 7.46
C SER A 56 -4.13 12.27 7.01
N LEU A 57 -4.84 11.17 6.75
CA LEU A 57 -4.28 9.92 6.27
C LEU A 57 -3.76 10.04 4.83
N SER A 58 -4.51 10.69 3.93
CA SER A 58 -4.11 10.88 2.53
C SER A 58 -2.80 11.67 2.43
N MET A 59 -2.66 12.75 3.21
CA MET A 59 -1.44 13.55 3.27
C MET A 59 -0.26 12.71 3.77
N ARG A 60 -0.46 11.92 4.84
CA ARG A 60 0.61 11.07 5.41
C ARG A 60 1.06 9.98 4.45
N LEU A 61 0.13 9.28 3.79
CA LEU A 61 0.47 8.22 2.83
C LEU A 61 1.12 8.77 1.57
N THR A 62 0.76 9.99 1.17
CA THR A 62 1.44 10.70 0.08
C THR A 62 2.87 11.08 0.48
N LEU A 63 3.07 11.63 1.68
CA LEU A 63 4.41 11.94 2.23
C LEU A 63 5.27 10.69 2.39
N TRP A 64 4.67 9.57 2.79
CA TRP A 64 5.35 8.29 2.86
C TRP A 64 5.87 7.87 1.48
N ASN A 65 5.00 7.93 0.46
CA ASN A 65 5.35 7.58 -0.92
C ASN A 65 6.49 8.46 -1.48
N THR A 66 6.56 9.73 -1.08
CA THR A 66 7.66 10.63 -1.49
C THR A 66 8.95 10.35 -0.73
N TYR A 67 8.88 10.04 0.56
CA TYR A 67 10.05 9.73 1.38
C TYR A 67 10.76 8.45 0.98
N THR A 68 10.01 7.36 0.79
CA THR A 68 10.63 6.04 0.66
C THR A 68 11.46 5.92 -0.61
N ASN A 69 11.16 6.74 -1.65
CA ASN A 69 11.89 7.01 -2.90
C ASN A 69 12.49 5.79 -3.65
N MET A 70 12.28 4.58 -3.15
CA MET A 70 12.85 3.31 -3.59
C MET A 70 11.94 2.12 -3.25
N SER A 71 10.87 2.29 -2.47
CA SER A 71 10.00 1.19 -2.02
C SER A 71 8.52 1.50 -2.23
N ILE A 72 7.83 0.57 -2.88
CA ILE A 72 6.37 0.54 -3.08
C ILE A 72 5.77 -0.37 -2.01
N HIS A 73 4.60 -0.04 -1.46
CA HIS A 73 3.90 -0.88 -0.49
C HIS A 73 3.07 -1.97 -1.19
N ALA A 74 2.35 -1.61 -2.26
CA ALA A 74 1.51 -2.46 -3.09
C ALA A 74 0.26 -3.07 -2.41
N ASP A 75 -0.07 -2.66 -1.18
CA ASP A 75 -1.23 -3.18 -0.43
C ASP A 75 -1.73 -2.19 0.63
N ILE A 76 -1.85 -0.91 0.25
CA ILE A 76 -2.40 0.12 1.12
C ILE A 76 -3.91 -0.12 1.31
N LYS A 77 -4.31 -0.42 2.54
CA LYS A 77 -5.72 -0.68 2.92
C LYS A 77 -5.92 -0.42 4.41
N ALA A 78 -7.17 -0.31 4.86
CA ALA A 78 -7.48 0.06 6.23
C ALA A 78 -6.95 -0.94 7.28
N SER A 79 -6.93 -2.25 6.96
CA SER A 79 -6.35 -3.27 7.85
C SER A 79 -4.83 -3.22 7.97
N ASN A 80 -4.14 -2.52 7.06
CA ASN A 80 -2.69 -2.28 7.12
C ASN A 80 -2.36 -0.91 7.73
N LEU A 81 -3.36 -0.15 8.20
CA LEU A 81 -3.19 1.17 8.80
C LEU A 81 -3.51 1.13 10.28
N LEU A 82 -2.53 1.47 11.12
CA LEU A 82 -2.64 1.32 12.57
C LEU A 82 -3.06 2.64 13.21
N SER A 83 -4.11 2.58 14.03
CA SER A 83 -4.95 3.74 14.37
C SER A 83 -4.32 4.82 15.25
N SER A 84 -3.30 4.50 16.06
CA SER A 84 -2.73 5.46 17.02
C SER A 84 -1.93 6.58 16.37
N LEU A 85 -1.27 6.32 15.23
CA LEU A 85 -0.40 7.28 14.54
C LEU A 85 -0.52 7.23 13.01
N TYR A 86 -1.54 6.55 12.48
CA TYR A 86 -1.68 6.28 11.04
C TYR A 86 -0.42 5.61 10.48
N VAL A 87 0.06 4.59 11.19
CA VAL A 87 1.26 3.85 10.79
C VAL A 87 0.89 2.85 9.71
N LEU A 88 1.57 2.90 8.58
CA LEU A 88 1.45 1.92 7.52
C LEU A 88 2.29 0.69 7.87
N ALA A 89 1.65 -0.47 7.96
CA ALA A 89 2.26 -1.74 8.32
C ALA A 89 2.00 -2.82 7.26
N ASP A 90 2.59 -3.99 7.49
CA ASP A 90 2.57 -5.12 6.56
C ASP A 90 3.21 -4.83 5.19
N PHE A 91 4.54 -4.80 5.19
CA PHE A 91 5.36 -4.66 3.99
C PHE A 91 5.59 -5.99 3.26
N GLY A 92 4.75 -7.02 3.49
CA GLY A 92 4.91 -8.35 2.89
C GLY A 92 4.87 -8.36 1.36
N LEU A 93 4.17 -7.40 0.76
CA LEU A 93 4.11 -7.20 -0.70
C LEU A 93 4.98 -6.04 -1.20
N SER A 94 5.78 -5.45 -0.31
CA SER A 94 6.60 -4.30 -0.67
C SER A 94 7.62 -4.64 -1.76
N TYR A 95 7.87 -3.67 -2.63
CA TYR A 95 8.70 -3.87 -3.81
C TYR A 95 9.70 -2.74 -4.00
N ARG A 96 10.96 -3.10 -4.30
CA ARG A 96 11.99 -2.12 -4.66
C ARG A 96 11.91 -1.83 -6.16
N TYR A 97 11.29 -0.71 -6.50
CA TYR A 97 11.05 -0.32 -7.90
C TYR A 97 12.25 0.32 -8.60
N THR A 98 13.37 0.50 -7.89
CA THR A 98 14.63 0.97 -8.47
C THR A 98 15.79 0.01 -8.21
N ALA A 99 16.57 -0.26 -9.25
CA ALA A 99 17.84 -0.96 -9.16
C ALA A 99 18.95 0.04 -9.53
N ASN A 100 19.90 0.29 -8.62
CA ASN A 100 20.99 1.27 -8.83
C ASN A 100 20.51 2.67 -9.28
N GLY A 101 19.38 3.13 -8.72
CA GLY A 101 18.79 4.43 -9.06
C GLY A 101 17.97 4.44 -10.37
N VAL A 102 17.95 3.34 -11.12
CA VAL A 102 17.16 3.21 -12.36
C VAL A 102 15.83 2.54 -12.07
N HIS A 103 14.73 3.13 -12.55
CA HIS A 103 13.39 2.56 -12.42
C HIS A 103 13.32 1.22 -13.16
N THR A 104 12.73 0.20 -12.52
CA THR A 104 12.57 -1.12 -13.13
C THR A 104 11.71 -1.03 -14.38
N LYS A 105 12.09 -1.76 -15.43
CA LYS A 105 11.36 -1.77 -16.69
C LYS A 105 9.97 -2.36 -16.50
N TYR A 106 8.95 -1.69 -17.03
CA TYR A 106 7.58 -2.21 -17.07
C TYR A 106 7.55 -3.54 -17.83
N THR A 107 7.25 -4.62 -17.13
CA THR A 107 7.28 -5.99 -17.68
C THR A 107 6.09 -6.78 -17.14
N PRO A 108 4.97 -6.85 -17.88
CA PRO A 108 3.83 -7.69 -17.50
C PRO A 108 4.21 -9.17 -17.46
N LYS A 109 3.85 -9.86 -16.38
CA LYS A 109 4.13 -11.29 -16.17
C LYS A 109 2.82 -12.00 -15.80
N PRO A 110 2.16 -12.67 -16.76
CA PRO A 110 0.85 -13.30 -16.53
C PRO A 110 0.81 -14.29 -15.35
N LYS A 111 1.94 -14.94 -15.04
CA LYS A 111 2.07 -15.87 -13.91
C LYS A 111 2.07 -15.21 -12.52
N LYS A 112 2.14 -13.87 -12.46
CA LYS A 112 2.16 -13.06 -11.22
C LYS A 112 0.96 -12.10 -11.12
N CYS A 113 -0.06 -12.28 -11.96
CA CYS A 113 -1.23 -11.42 -11.94
C CYS A 113 -1.95 -11.46 -10.58
N HIS A 114 -2.63 -10.36 -10.28
CA HIS A 114 -3.60 -10.26 -9.17
C HIS A 114 -2.98 -10.34 -7.78
N SER A 115 -1.73 -9.90 -7.64
CA SER A 115 -1.10 -9.73 -6.33
C SER A 115 -1.76 -8.58 -5.56
N GLY A 116 -1.89 -8.70 -4.23
CA GLY A 116 -2.53 -7.71 -3.37
C GLY A 116 -4.02 -7.94 -3.17
N THR A 117 -4.68 -7.00 -2.49
CA THR A 117 -6.13 -7.07 -2.19
C THR A 117 -6.94 -6.71 -3.44
N ILE A 118 -7.77 -7.62 -3.97
CA ILE A 118 -8.44 -7.51 -5.29
C ILE A 118 -9.15 -6.17 -5.50
N GLU A 119 -9.87 -5.72 -4.48
CA GLU A 119 -10.65 -4.48 -4.48
C GLU A 119 -9.77 -3.25 -4.69
N PHE A 120 -8.57 -3.25 -4.11
CA PHE A 120 -7.69 -2.10 -4.06
C PHE A 120 -6.47 -2.21 -4.98
N THR A 121 -6.10 -3.40 -5.42
CA THR A 121 -4.85 -3.61 -6.15
C THR A 121 -4.83 -2.83 -7.47
N SER A 122 -3.64 -2.36 -7.87
CA SER A 122 -3.47 -1.55 -9.08
C SER A 122 -3.80 -2.32 -10.36
N ARG A 123 -4.05 -1.59 -11.45
CA ARG A 123 -4.23 -2.19 -12.78
C ARG A 123 -2.95 -2.88 -13.28
N ASP A 124 -1.79 -2.34 -12.89
CA ASP A 124 -0.48 -2.97 -13.14
C ASP A 124 -0.39 -4.36 -12.53
N ALA A 125 -0.88 -4.53 -11.29
CA ALA A 125 -0.91 -5.83 -10.63
C ALA A 125 -1.86 -6.81 -11.33
N HIS A 126 -2.97 -6.34 -11.91
CA HIS A 126 -3.89 -7.21 -12.66
C HIS A 126 -3.27 -7.82 -13.92
N VAL A 127 -2.27 -7.15 -14.53
CA VAL A 127 -1.50 -7.70 -15.67
C VAL A 127 -0.15 -8.32 -15.25
N GLY A 128 0.09 -8.40 -13.93
CA GLY A 128 1.30 -8.97 -13.35
C GLY A 128 2.56 -8.15 -13.63
N ALA A 129 2.41 -6.85 -13.89
CA ALA A 129 3.55 -5.94 -13.92
C ALA A 129 4.10 -5.75 -12.51
N ASP A 130 5.41 -5.52 -12.41
CA ASP A 130 6.03 -5.26 -11.11
C ASP A 130 5.48 -3.95 -10.50
N PRO A 131 5.24 -3.89 -9.16
CA PRO A 131 4.67 -2.70 -8.53
C PRO A 131 5.50 -1.44 -8.79
N SER A 132 4.80 -0.32 -8.95
CA SER A 132 5.38 0.97 -9.31
C SER A 132 4.76 2.09 -8.48
N ARG A 133 5.36 3.29 -8.52
CA ARG A 133 4.83 4.47 -7.80
C ARG A 133 3.40 4.80 -8.21
N ARG A 134 3.08 4.71 -9.51
CA ARG A 134 1.71 4.95 -9.98
C ARG A 134 0.72 3.93 -9.43
N GLY A 135 1.14 2.68 -9.30
CA GLY A 135 0.31 1.61 -8.75
C GLY A 135 -0.02 1.86 -7.29
N ASP A 136 0.94 2.31 -6.47
CA ASP A 136 0.68 2.64 -5.06
C ASP A 136 -0.27 3.83 -4.90
N PHE A 137 -0.14 4.87 -5.74
CA PHE A 137 -1.09 5.98 -5.74
C PHE A 137 -2.49 5.55 -6.20
N GLU A 138 -2.58 4.65 -7.18
CA GLU A 138 -3.86 4.08 -7.63
C GLU A 138 -4.55 3.31 -6.51
N ILE A 139 -3.79 2.47 -5.79
CA ILE A 139 -4.29 1.73 -4.60
C ILE A 139 -4.77 2.73 -3.53
N LEU A 140 -3.98 3.78 -3.25
CA LEU A 140 -4.36 4.82 -2.30
C LEU A 140 -5.67 5.51 -2.70
N VAL A 141 -5.83 5.88 -3.97
CA VAL A 141 -7.05 6.53 -4.47
C VAL A 141 -8.26 5.62 -4.31
N PHE A 142 -8.15 4.31 -4.62
CA PHE A 142 -9.24 3.37 -4.36
C PHE A 142 -9.57 3.25 -2.87
N GLY A 143 -8.55 3.28 -2.00
CA GLY A 143 -8.73 3.38 -0.55
C GLY A 143 -9.51 4.64 -0.14
N LEU A 144 -9.13 5.81 -0.66
CA LEU A 144 -9.80 7.08 -0.36
C LEU A 144 -11.26 7.08 -0.82
N ILE A 145 -11.55 6.59 -2.03
CA ILE A 145 -12.92 6.47 -2.54
C ILE A 145 -13.72 5.54 -1.62
N ARG A 146 -13.16 4.38 -1.26
CA ARG A 146 -13.81 3.45 -0.32
C ARG A 146 -14.13 4.12 1.01
N TRP A 147 -13.19 4.87 1.59
CA TRP A 147 -13.37 5.47 2.91
C TRP A 147 -14.34 6.66 2.89
N LEU A 148 -14.40 7.41 1.78
CA LEU A 148 -15.30 8.55 1.63
C LEU A 148 -16.72 8.15 1.21
N CYS A 149 -16.83 7.18 0.29
CA CYS A 149 -18.09 6.80 -0.34
C CYS A 149 -18.69 5.50 0.20
N GLY A 150 -17.90 4.68 0.90
CA GLY A 150 -18.30 3.38 1.43
C GLY A 150 -18.24 2.22 0.43
N PHE A 151 -18.19 2.50 -0.88
CA PHE A 151 -18.19 1.48 -1.94
C PHE A 151 -17.17 1.80 -3.05
N LEU A 152 -16.78 0.75 -3.80
CA LEU A 152 -16.11 0.86 -5.08
C LEU A 152 -17.02 0.33 -6.20
N PRO A 153 -16.91 0.85 -7.44
CA PRO A 153 -17.81 0.44 -8.53
C PRO A 153 -17.79 -1.06 -8.87
N TRP A 154 -16.71 -1.76 -8.55
CA TRP A 154 -16.55 -3.21 -8.81
C TRP A 154 -16.85 -4.10 -7.60
N ASP A 155 -17.39 -3.57 -6.51
CA ASP A 155 -17.66 -4.35 -5.28
C ASP A 155 -18.54 -5.58 -5.52
N ALA A 156 -19.53 -5.45 -6.42
CA ALA A 156 -20.46 -6.52 -6.76
C ALA A 156 -19.82 -7.70 -7.52
N VAL A 157 -18.61 -7.52 -8.07
CA VAL A 157 -17.94 -8.51 -8.93
C VAL A 157 -16.57 -8.94 -8.40
N THR A 158 -16.30 -8.69 -7.12
CA THR A 158 -15.00 -8.98 -6.47
C THR A 158 -14.60 -10.46 -6.47
N SER A 159 -15.56 -11.36 -6.66
CA SER A 159 -15.32 -12.80 -6.85
C SER A 159 -14.71 -13.14 -8.23
N ASP A 160 -14.86 -12.27 -9.22
CA ASP A 160 -14.24 -12.42 -10.54
C ASP A 160 -13.19 -11.32 -10.77
N VAL A 161 -11.94 -11.71 -10.54
CA VAL A 161 -10.78 -10.82 -10.67
C VAL A 161 -10.63 -10.23 -12.07
N SER A 162 -11.08 -10.95 -13.11
CA SER A 162 -11.01 -10.45 -14.49
C SER A 162 -12.05 -9.35 -14.73
N SER A 163 -13.24 -9.48 -14.16
CA SER A 163 -14.27 -8.44 -14.22
C SER A 163 -13.85 -7.19 -13.44
N VAL A 164 -13.24 -7.34 -12.27
CA VAL A 164 -12.65 -6.21 -11.52
C VAL A 164 -11.61 -5.47 -12.36
N ALA A 165 -10.69 -6.20 -13.00
CA ALA A 165 -9.65 -5.60 -13.85
C ALA A 165 -10.26 -4.79 -15.01
N LYS A 166 -11.25 -5.37 -15.71
CA LYS A 166 -11.94 -4.71 -16.82
C LYS A 166 -12.64 -3.41 -16.39
N LEU A 167 -13.38 -3.44 -15.28
CA LEU A 167 -14.05 -2.25 -14.76
C LEU A 167 -13.05 -1.16 -14.38
N LYS A 168 -11.95 -1.51 -13.70
CA LYS A 168 -10.89 -0.54 -13.38
C LYS A 168 -10.33 0.14 -14.64
N ASP A 169 -10.10 -0.61 -15.71
CA ASP A 169 -9.65 -0.06 -16.99
C ASP A 169 -10.70 0.84 -17.65
N GLU A 170 -11.98 0.47 -17.59
CA GLU A 170 -13.08 1.26 -18.14
C GLU A 170 -13.22 2.62 -17.43
N TYR A 171 -13.28 2.61 -16.10
CA TYR A 171 -13.36 3.84 -15.30
C TYR A 171 -12.13 4.73 -15.49
N HIS A 172 -10.94 4.15 -15.64
CA HIS A 172 -9.73 4.94 -15.88
C HIS A 172 -9.77 5.67 -17.23
N ARG A 173 -10.27 5.04 -18.29
CA ARG A 173 -10.40 5.70 -19.61
C ARG A 173 -11.36 6.89 -19.55
N ASN A 174 -12.44 6.77 -18.77
CA ASN A 174 -13.44 7.82 -18.64
C ASN A 174 -12.91 9.06 -17.89
N ILE A 175 -11.85 8.92 -17.07
CA ILE A 175 -11.21 10.05 -16.37
C ILE A 175 -10.35 10.90 -17.32
N ILE A 176 -9.77 10.31 -18.36
CA ILE A 176 -8.83 11.00 -19.28
C ILE A 176 -9.58 11.88 -20.32
N ILE A 177 -10.90 11.74 -20.43
CA ILE A 177 -11.73 12.41 -21.45
C ILE A 177 -12.38 13.71 -20.92
N ILE A 178 -12.12 14.10 -19.66
CA ILE A 178 -12.58 15.37 -19.05
C ILE A 178 -11.40 16.35 -19.01
#